data_AF-A0A7X6YAG7-F1
#
_entry.id   AF-A0A7X6YAG7-F1
#
_cell.length_a   1.000
_cell.length_b   1.000
_cell.length_c   1.000
_cell.angle_alpha   90.00
_cell.angle_beta   90.00
_cell.angle_gamma   90.00
#
_symmetry.space_group_name_H-M   'P 1'
#
loop_
_entity.id
_entity.type
_entity.pdbx_description
1 polymer ?
#
loop_
_entity_poly.entity_id
_entity_poly.type
_entity_poly.pdbx_seq_one_letter_code
_entity_poly.pdbx_strand_id
1 'polypeptide(L)'
;FVNYYIHQVNLMRHLLGETWCVRYADPSGRLLAGESPGGVTCAIEMSPYATTVDWQESALVCFERGWVRLELPAPLAFTRPGRVEVFRDPGKGVQPKTEIPQLPWVHAMWQQARNFVDAVAGKRPTMCTAGDALEDIRLAREYIRMMKGQ
;
A
#
# COMPACT_ATOMS: atom_id res chain seq x y z
N PHE A 1 -14.71 3.29 3.94
CA PHE A 1 -13.35 2.94 4.38
C PHE A 1 -13.07 1.45 4.22
N VAL A 2 -13.55 0.56 5.11
CA VAL A 2 -13.16 -0.88 5.12
C VAL A 2 -13.28 -1.57 3.76
N ASN A 3 -14.39 -1.38 3.03
CA ASN A 3 -14.57 -2.06 1.74
C ASN A 3 -13.59 -1.63 0.64
N TYR A 4 -13.10 -0.38 0.66
CA TYR A 4 -12.31 0.19 -0.44
C TYR A 4 -10.84 0.40 -0.07
N TYR A 5 -10.58 0.78 1.18
CA TYR A 5 -9.28 1.27 1.63
C TYR A 5 -8.53 0.31 2.57
N ILE A 6 -9.13 -0.83 2.94
CA ILE A 6 -8.45 -1.80 3.81
C ILE A 6 -7.21 -2.42 3.14
N HIS A 7 -7.24 -2.56 1.82
CA HIS A 7 -6.10 -3.03 1.05
C HIS A 7 -4.94 -2.04 1.11
N GLN A 8 -5.21 -0.73 1.09
CA GLN A 8 -4.20 0.31 1.20
C GLN A 8 -3.66 0.42 2.62
N VAL A 9 -4.48 0.18 3.65
CA VAL A 9 -4.01 0.05 5.04
C VAL A 9 -3.03 -1.11 5.18
N ASN A 10 -3.41 -2.27 4.63
CA ASN A 10 -2.58 -3.47 4.62
C ASN A 10 -1.28 -3.27 3.82
N LEU A 11 -1.38 -2.63 2.64
CA LEU A 11 -0.23 -2.31 1.79
C LEU A 11 0.71 -1.33 2.50
N MET A 12 0.19 -0.31 3.19
CA MET A 12 1.00 0.61 3.98
C MET A 12 1.81 -0.14 5.03
N ARG A 13 1.17 -1.02 5.81
CA ARG A 13 1.86 -1.86 6.80
C ARG A 13 2.92 -2.77 6.15
N HIS A 14 2.62 -3.33 4.98
CA HIS A 14 3.59 -4.12 4.22
C HIS A 14 4.81 -3.29 3.78
N LEU A 15 4.59 -2.07 3.29
CA LEU A 15 5.66 -1.18 2.81
C LEU A 15 6.50 -0.60 3.95
N LEU A 16 5.87 -0.29 5.09
CA LEU A 16 6.57 0.14 6.32
C LEU A 16 7.36 -1.02 6.95
N GLY A 17 6.90 -2.26 6.78
CA GLY A 17 7.47 -3.44 7.43
C GLY A 17 7.09 -3.57 8.92
N GLU A 18 6.24 -2.67 9.42
CA GLU A 18 5.76 -2.62 10.80
C GLU A 18 4.34 -2.05 10.87
N THR A 19 3.68 -2.20 12.01
CA THR A 19 2.37 -1.58 12.25
C THR A 19 2.46 -0.06 12.25
N TRP A 20 1.33 0.63 12.21
CA TRP A 20 1.26 2.09 12.25
C TRP A 20 -0.06 2.57 12.86
N CYS A 21 -0.12 3.83 13.25
CA CYS A 21 -1.30 4.42 13.90
C CYS A 21 -1.80 5.66 13.14
N VAL A 22 -3.08 5.97 13.31
CA VAL A 22 -3.66 7.20 12.74
C VAL A 22 -3.26 8.39 13.60
N ARG A 23 -2.73 9.44 12.99
CA ARG A 23 -2.41 10.71 13.66
C ARG A 23 -3.39 11.82 13.28
N TYR A 24 -3.97 11.72 12.10
CA TYR A 24 -4.92 12.68 11.60
C TYR A 24 -5.89 12.02 10.62
N ALA A 25 -7.16 12.41 10.73
CA ALA A 25 -8.20 12.06 9.79
C ALA A 25 -8.90 13.34 9.35
N ASP A 26 -8.85 13.62 8.05
CA ASP A 26 -9.56 14.76 7.49
C ASP A 26 -11.08 14.53 7.59
N PRO A 27 -11.86 15.47 8.15
CA PRO A 27 -13.31 15.35 8.25
C PRO A 27 -14.03 15.14 6.91
N SER A 28 -13.43 15.56 5.79
CA SER A 28 -14.00 15.30 4.45
C SER A 28 -13.83 13.85 3.99
N GLY A 29 -13.05 13.05 4.73
CA GLY A 29 -12.79 11.64 4.43
C GLY A 29 -11.78 11.42 3.31
N ARG A 30 -11.03 12.45 2.90
CA ARG A 30 -10.11 12.40 1.75
C ARG A 30 -8.65 12.17 2.13
N LEU A 31 -8.28 12.39 3.38
CA LEU A 31 -6.92 12.19 3.87
C LEU A 31 -6.92 11.46 5.21
N LEU A 32 -6.02 10.50 5.32
CA LEU A 32 -5.59 9.87 6.56
C LEU A 32 -4.08 10.03 6.63
N ALA A 33 -3.56 10.65 7.69
CA ALA A 33 -2.13 10.68 7.97
C ALA A 33 -1.83 9.88 9.24
N GLY A 34 -0.70 9.20 9.25
CA GLY A 34 -0.30 8.30 10.32
C GLY A 34 1.20 8.25 10.51
N GLU A 35 1.60 7.45 11.50
CA GLU A 35 2.99 7.31 11.91
C GLU A 35 3.25 5.87 12.35
N SER A 36 4.40 5.33 11.96
CA SER A 36 4.88 4.03 12.41
C SER A 36 5.65 4.13 13.75
N PRO A 37 5.82 3.04 14.51
CA PRO A 37 6.67 3.03 15.70
C PRO A 37 8.11 3.51 15.46
N GLY A 38 8.66 3.27 14.26
CA GLY A 38 9.96 3.79 13.83
C GLY A 38 9.99 5.29 13.51
N GLY A 39 8.86 6.00 13.65
CA GLY A 39 8.75 7.44 13.37
C GLY A 39 8.58 7.78 11.89
N VAL A 40 8.21 6.81 11.05
CA VAL A 40 7.97 7.06 9.62
C VAL A 40 6.56 7.60 9.44
N THR A 41 6.46 8.83 8.94
CA THR A 41 5.19 9.43 8.55
C THR A 41 4.65 8.79 7.28
N CYS A 42 3.36 8.50 7.27
CA CYS A 42 2.67 7.97 6.10
C CYS A 42 1.31 8.64 5.90
N ALA A 43 0.79 8.55 4.67
CA ALA A 43 -0.53 9.08 4.34
C ALA A 43 -1.25 8.21 3.32
N ILE A 44 -2.57 8.18 3.43
CA ILE A 44 -3.49 7.61 2.44
C ILE A 44 -4.41 8.72 1.96
N GLU A 45 -4.29 9.03 0.67
CA GLU A 45 -5.22 9.92 -0.04
C GLU A 45 -6.36 9.09 -0.62
N MET A 46 -7.59 9.49 -0.32
CA MET A 46 -8.81 8.76 -0.63
C MET A 46 -9.66 9.56 -1.60
N SER A 47 -9.72 9.10 -2.86
CA SER A 47 -10.47 9.75 -3.95
C SER A 47 -10.28 11.28 -4.00
N PRO A 48 -9.03 11.78 -4.10
CA PRO A 48 -8.77 13.22 -4.22
C PRO A 48 -9.40 13.81 -5.50
N TYR A 49 -9.63 12.97 -6.51
CA TYR A 49 -10.37 13.26 -7.74
C TYR A 49 -11.09 11.98 -8.22
N ALA A 50 -11.87 12.09 -9.29
CA ALA A 50 -12.54 10.98 -9.95
C ALA A 50 -12.21 10.95 -11.44
N THR A 51 -12.07 9.75 -12.00
CA THR A 51 -11.94 9.51 -13.44
C THR A 51 -13.04 8.55 -13.89
N THR A 52 -13.30 8.47 -15.19
CA THR A 52 -14.38 7.64 -15.76
C THR A 52 -13.87 6.49 -16.64
N VAL A 53 -12.56 6.42 -16.88
CA VAL A 53 -11.97 5.53 -17.89
C VAL A 53 -11.09 4.46 -17.27
N ASP A 54 -10.20 4.83 -16.36
CA ASP A 54 -9.14 3.96 -15.87
C ASP A 54 -9.13 3.83 -14.34
N TRP A 55 -8.33 2.87 -13.88
CA TRP A 55 -8.04 2.66 -12.46
C TRP A 55 -6.72 3.35 -12.13
N GLN A 56 -6.75 4.28 -11.18
CA GLN A 56 -5.59 5.04 -10.75
C GLN A 56 -5.33 4.78 -9.26
N GLU A 57 -4.31 3.97 -9.00
CA GLU A 57 -3.87 3.61 -7.66
C GLU A 57 -2.34 3.55 -7.65
N SER A 58 -1.74 4.24 -6.68
CA SER A 58 -0.29 4.30 -6.57
C SER A 58 0.17 4.39 -5.12
N ALA A 59 1.41 3.97 -4.87
CA ALA A 59 2.11 4.18 -3.62
C ALA A 59 3.49 4.78 -3.90
N LEU A 60 3.92 5.74 -3.09
CA LEU A 60 5.24 6.34 -3.16
C LEU A 60 5.96 6.12 -1.81
N VAL A 61 7.07 5.40 -1.85
CA VAL A 61 7.93 5.16 -0.69
C VAL A 61 9.17 6.02 -0.82
N CYS A 62 9.34 6.98 0.08
CA CYS A 62 10.43 7.95 0.04
C CYS A 62 11.55 7.57 1.02
N PHE A 63 12.78 7.83 0.59
CA PHE A 63 14.00 7.68 1.38
C PHE A 63 14.81 8.99 1.30
N GLU A 64 15.86 9.13 2.11
CA GLU A 64 16.75 10.30 2.07
C GLU A 64 17.30 10.58 0.65
N ARG A 65 17.53 9.53 -0.14
CA ARG A 65 18.28 9.58 -1.40
C ARG A 65 17.60 8.86 -2.57
N GLY A 66 16.28 8.80 -2.53
CA GLY A 66 15.54 8.09 -3.56
C GLY A 66 14.11 7.84 -3.20
N TRP A 67 13.40 7.20 -4.11
CA TRP A 67 12.04 6.76 -3.89
C TRP A 67 11.72 5.54 -4.75
N VAL A 68 10.71 4.79 -4.31
CA VAL A 68 10.08 3.72 -5.09
C VAL A 68 8.63 4.09 -5.31
N ARG A 69 8.20 4.13 -6.58
CA ARG A 69 6.82 4.36 -6.96
C ARG A 69 6.21 3.07 -7.50
N LEU A 70 5.05 2.74 -6.98
CA LEU A 70 4.21 1.65 -7.45
C LEU A 70 3.00 2.23 -8.15
N GLU A 71 2.65 1.71 -9.33
CA GLU A 71 1.36 1.94 -9.97
C GLU A 71 0.67 0.57 -10.07
N LEU A 72 -0.49 0.46 -9.42
CA LEU A 72 -1.21 -0.80 -9.32
C LEU A 72 -2.26 -0.89 -10.43
N PRO A 73 -2.36 -2.03 -11.14
CA PRO A 73 -3.39 -2.22 -12.13
C PRO A 73 -4.73 -2.44 -11.43
N ALA A 74 -5.84 -2.24 -12.16
CA ALA A 74 -7.16 -2.62 -11.68
C ALA A 74 -7.16 -4.07 -11.15
N PRO A 75 -7.85 -4.37 -10.03
CA PRO A 75 -7.76 -5.69 -9.37
C PRO A 75 -8.07 -6.92 -10.24
N LEU A 76 -8.87 -6.74 -11.30
CA LEU A 76 -9.26 -7.81 -12.23
C LEU A 76 -8.47 -7.79 -13.55
N ALA A 77 -7.51 -6.87 -13.71
CA ALA A 77 -6.66 -6.82 -14.90
C ALA A 77 -5.61 -7.94 -14.85
N PHE A 78 -5.78 -8.96 -15.69
CA PHE A 78 -4.86 -10.09 -15.82
C PHE A 78 -3.95 -10.02 -17.05
N THR A 79 -4.18 -9.04 -17.94
CA THR A 79 -3.45 -8.85 -19.21
C THR A 79 -2.39 -7.75 -19.15
N ARG A 80 -2.08 -7.23 -17.96
CA ARG A 80 -1.01 -6.25 -17.77
C ARG A 80 -0.51 -6.30 -16.32
N PRO A 81 0.80 -6.18 -16.07
CA PRO A 81 1.30 -5.95 -14.74
C PRO A 81 1.04 -4.50 -14.31
N GLY A 82 1.27 -4.22 -13.02
CA GLY A 82 1.51 -2.86 -12.57
C GLY A 82 2.84 -2.31 -13.08
N ARG A 83 3.26 -1.18 -12.52
CA ARG A 83 4.55 -0.57 -12.82
C ARG A 83 5.30 -0.27 -11.54
N VAL A 84 6.62 -0.46 -11.59
CA VAL A 84 7.54 -0.04 -10.55
C VAL A 84 8.50 0.96 -11.18
N GLU A 85 8.71 2.08 -10.51
CA GLU A 85 9.77 3.02 -10.84
C GLU A 85 10.66 3.20 -9.62
N VAL A 86 11.97 3.13 -9.81
CA VAL A 86 12.95 3.29 -8.73
C VAL A 86 13.86 4.44 -9.07
N PHE A 87 13.82 5.49 -8.26
CA PHE A 87 14.74 6.62 -8.35
C PHE A 87 15.82 6.52 -7.28
N ARG A 88 17.08 6.73 -7.68
CA ARG A 88 18.24 6.73 -6.80
C ARG A 88 19.10 7.96 -7.09
N ASP A 89 19.39 8.72 -6.05
CA ASP A 89 20.37 9.81 -6.06
C ASP A 89 21.43 9.56 -4.97
N PRO A 90 22.51 8.82 -5.30
CA PRO A 90 23.56 8.52 -4.32
C PRO A 90 24.29 9.76 -3.79
N GLY A 91 24.21 10.90 -4.49
CA GLY A 91 25.02 12.08 -4.25
C GLY A 91 26.50 11.89 -4.60
N LYS A 92 27.36 12.76 -4.06
CA LYS A 92 28.84 12.72 -4.24
C LYS A 92 29.30 12.74 -5.71
N GLY A 93 28.59 13.49 -6.56
CA GLY A 93 28.89 13.62 -7.99
C GLY A 93 28.48 12.43 -8.85
N VAL A 94 27.77 11.44 -8.29
CA VAL A 94 27.16 10.36 -9.07
C VAL A 94 25.86 10.85 -9.70
N GLN A 95 25.69 10.64 -11.01
CA GLN A 95 24.47 11.00 -11.74
C GLN A 95 23.25 10.23 -11.19
N PRO A 96 22.16 10.91 -10.79
CA PRO A 96 20.91 10.26 -10.39
C PRO A 96 20.30 9.43 -11.52
N LYS A 97 19.62 8.33 -11.18
CA LYS A 97 19.00 7.42 -12.15
C LYS A 97 17.59 7.03 -11.75
N THR A 98 16.75 6.86 -12.77
CA THR A 98 15.44 6.24 -12.66
C THR A 98 15.43 4.95 -13.46
N GLU A 99 15.03 3.85 -12.84
CA GLU A 99 14.94 2.53 -13.44
C GLU A 99 13.49 2.04 -13.43
N ILE A 100 13.06 1.44 -14.54
CA ILE A 100 11.70 0.89 -14.73
C ILE A 100 11.87 -0.56 -15.18
N PRO A 101 11.83 -1.54 -14.26
CA PRO A 101 11.95 -2.94 -14.65
C PRO A 101 10.72 -3.42 -15.42
N GLN A 102 10.94 -4.37 -16.33
CA GLN A 102 9.85 -5.15 -16.91
C GLN A 102 9.37 -6.18 -15.87
N LEU A 103 8.06 -6.22 -15.62
CA LEU A 103 7.46 -7.10 -14.63
C LEU A 103 6.78 -8.31 -15.29
N PRO A 104 6.83 -9.49 -14.66
CA PRO A 104 6.10 -10.65 -15.14
C PRO A 104 4.60 -10.42 -15.01
N TRP A 105 3.83 -11.05 -15.90
CA TRP A 105 2.38 -10.92 -15.93
C TRP A 105 1.74 -11.88 -14.93
N VAL A 106 1.88 -11.55 -13.65
CA VAL A 106 1.33 -12.34 -12.54
C VAL A 106 0.10 -11.66 -11.99
N HIS A 107 -1.05 -12.32 -12.12
CA HIS A 107 -2.32 -11.82 -11.61
C HIS A 107 -2.39 -11.94 -10.08
N ALA A 108 -2.70 -10.85 -9.38
CA ALA A 108 -2.69 -10.79 -7.92
C ALA A 108 -3.64 -11.81 -7.27
N MET A 109 -4.87 -11.95 -7.76
CA MET A 109 -5.84 -12.91 -7.21
C MET A 109 -5.43 -14.36 -7.47
N TRP A 110 -4.77 -14.62 -8.62
CA TRP A 110 -4.23 -15.95 -8.92
C TRP A 110 -3.09 -16.30 -7.96
N GLN A 111 -2.20 -15.33 -7.70
CA GLN A 111 -1.13 -15.49 -6.74
C GLN A 111 -1.68 -15.69 -5.33
N GLN A 112 -2.72 -14.95 -4.93
CA GLN A 112 -3.41 -15.14 -3.65
C GLN A 112 -3.99 -16.56 -3.50
N ALA A 113 -4.66 -17.09 -4.52
CA ALA A 113 -5.22 -18.45 -4.50
C ALA A 113 -4.11 -19.52 -4.35
N ARG A 114 -3.01 -19.39 -5.11
CA ARG A 114 -1.85 -20.27 -4.98
C ARG A 114 -1.25 -20.22 -3.58
N ASN A 115 -1.09 -19.00 -3.05
CA ASN A 115 -0.56 -18.75 -1.73
C ASN A 115 -1.42 -19.38 -0.62
N PHE A 116 -2.74 -19.41 -0.79
CA PHE A 116 -3.67 -20.08 0.11
C PHE A 116 -3.50 -21.61 0.06
N VAL A 117 -3.47 -22.21 -1.14
CA VAL A 117 -3.27 -23.66 -1.29
C VAL A 117 -1.95 -24.11 -0.67
N ASP A 118 -0.86 -23.37 -0.92
CA ASP A 118 0.44 -23.69 -0.34
C ASP A 118 0.45 -23.57 1.20
N ALA A 119 -0.33 -22.64 1.76
CA ALA A 119 -0.46 -22.50 3.21
C ALA A 119 -1.22 -23.66 3.85
N VAL A 120 -2.37 -24.05 3.27
CA VAL A 120 -3.14 -25.21 3.74
C VAL A 120 -2.36 -26.51 3.60
N ALA A 121 -1.52 -26.62 2.56
CA ALA A 121 -0.62 -27.75 2.34
C ALA A 121 0.62 -27.74 3.25
N GLY A 122 0.79 -26.75 4.13
CA GLY A 122 1.94 -26.65 5.04
C GLY A 122 3.27 -26.30 4.38
N LYS A 123 3.26 -25.87 3.10
CA LYS A 123 4.49 -25.52 2.38
C LYS A 123 5.07 -24.17 2.79
N ARG A 124 4.23 -23.29 3.34
CA ARG A 124 4.61 -21.94 3.78
C ARG A 124 3.55 -21.37 4.74
N PRO A 125 3.90 -20.39 5.60
CA PRO A 125 2.90 -19.71 6.41
C PRO A 125 1.98 -18.81 5.57
N THR A 126 0.84 -18.43 6.15
CA THR A 126 -0.02 -17.37 5.59
C THR A 126 0.73 -16.04 5.58
N MET A 127 0.70 -15.33 4.46
CA MET A 127 1.38 -14.03 4.34
C MET A 127 0.72 -12.92 5.17
N CYS A 128 -0.57 -13.06 5.45
CA CYS A 128 -1.34 -12.17 6.30
C CYS A 128 -2.12 -13.05 7.28
N THR A 129 -1.87 -12.85 8.57
CA THR A 129 -2.49 -13.62 9.65
C THR A 129 -3.82 -12.99 10.08
N ALA A 130 -4.58 -13.69 10.92
CA ALA A 130 -5.77 -13.11 11.54
C ALA A 130 -5.42 -11.93 12.47
N GLY A 131 -4.24 -11.94 13.09
CA GLY A 131 -3.74 -10.85 13.92
C GLY A 131 -3.46 -9.59 13.10
N ASP A 132 -2.82 -9.77 11.95
CA ASP A 132 -2.60 -8.70 10.98
C ASP A 132 -3.92 -8.04 10.53
N ALA A 133 -4.90 -8.86 10.17
CA ALA A 133 -6.22 -8.36 9.76
C ALA A 133 -6.95 -7.62 10.91
N LEU A 134 -6.77 -8.07 12.16
CA LEU A 134 -7.34 -7.40 13.32
C LEU A 134 -6.74 -6.01 13.54
N GLU A 135 -5.43 -5.86 13.37
CA GLU A 135 -4.77 -4.55 13.44
C GLU A 135 -5.28 -3.61 12.34
N ASP A 136 -5.42 -4.10 11.11
CA ASP A 136 -5.95 -3.30 9.99
C ASP A 136 -7.39 -2.81 10.29
N ILE A 137 -8.22 -3.64 10.94
CA ILE A 137 -9.58 -3.26 11.37
C ILE A 137 -9.57 -2.29 12.56
N ARG A 138 -8.64 -2.43 13.51
CA ARG A 138 -8.50 -1.51 14.64
C ARG A 138 -8.12 -0.11 14.15
N LEU A 139 -7.18 -0.02 13.21
CA LEU A 139 -6.79 1.22 12.56
C LEU A 139 -7.95 1.85 11.80
N ALA A 140 -8.69 1.06 11.02
CA ALA A 140 -9.89 1.53 10.32
C ALA A 140 -10.93 2.14 11.27
N ARG A 141 -11.12 1.53 12.44
CA ARG A 141 -12.02 2.06 13.48
C ARG A 141 -11.51 3.35 14.08
N GLU A 142 -10.21 3.44 14.37
CA GLU A 142 -9.57 4.66 14.89
C GLU A 142 -9.73 5.83 13.92
N TYR A 143 -9.43 5.61 12.64
CA TYR A 143 -9.65 6.59 11.59
C TYR A 143 -11.11 7.09 11.56
N ILE A 144 -12.10 6.19 11.60
CA ILE A 144 -13.51 6.57 11.56
C ILE A 144 -13.91 7.40 12.79
N ARG A 145 -13.36 7.11 13.97
CA ARG A 145 -13.60 7.89 15.19
C ARG A 145 -13.03 9.30 15.06
N MET A 146 -11.76 9.41 14.70
CA MET A 146 -11.10 10.70 14.51
C MET A 146 -11.79 11.56 13.44
N MET A 147 -12.14 10.97 12.29
CA MET A 147 -12.86 11.66 11.22
C MET A 147 -14.22 12.21 11.68
N LYS A 148 -14.90 11.51 12.60
CA LYS A 148 -16.18 11.91 13.19
C LYS A 148 -16.05 12.80 14.42
N GLY A 149 -14.83 13.14 14.85
CA GLY A 149 -14.58 13.90 16.07
C GLY A 149 -14.94 13.15 17.36
N GLN A 150 -14.80 11.82 17.37
CA GLN A 150 -15.08 10.93 18.50
C GLN A 150 -13.81 10.40 19.16
#